data_AF-A0A9W4ME88-F1
#
_entry.id   AF-A0A9W4ME88-F1
#
_cell.length_a   1.000
_cell.length_b   1.000
_cell.length_c   1.000
_cell.angle_alpha   90.00
_cell.angle_beta   90.00
_cell.angle_gamma   90.00
#
_symmetry.space_group_name_H-M   'P 1'
#
loop_
_entity.id
_entity.type
_entity.pdbx_description
1 polymer ?
#
loop_
_entity_poly.entity_id
_entity_poly.type
_entity_poly.pdbx_seq_one_letter_code
_entity_poly.pdbx_strand_id
1 'polypeptide(L)'
;MAGELRFTGNAPSFCFYAFFCANQFPLRAKMLQGTTMANPTYLRFIDNNPDSAAAFKALVTEVTKAGALDTKTKQLIFLACTAVSGYGDGLIAHIDKILAAGGTPDEIRETLAVTIPVAGVMPVLKVYDAVEDHLAKLQA
;
A
#
# COMPACT_ATOMS: atom_id res chain seq x y z
N MET A 1 5.08 0.36 50.76
CA MET A 1 5.10 1.77 51.21
C MET A 1 6.06 2.49 50.28
N ALA A 2 5.63 3.05 49.14
CA ALA A 2 4.86 4.29 48.94
C ALA A 2 5.72 5.56 49.13
N GLY A 3 5.69 6.45 48.12
CA GLY A 3 6.29 7.80 48.14
C GLY A 3 7.01 8.12 46.82
N GLU A 4 6.30 8.27 45.69
CA GLU A 4 5.80 9.55 45.13
C GLU A 4 6.88 10.60 44.85
N LEU A 5 7.31 10.71 43.58
CA LEU A 5 7.90 11.92 43.00
C LEU A 5 6.80 12.67 42.25
N ARG A 6 6.45 13.83 42.78
CA ARG A 6 5.52 14.79 42.20
C ARG A 6 6.22 15.56 41.07
N PHE A 7 5.73 15.44 39.84
CA PHE A 7 5.91 16.46 38.82
C PHE A 7 4.66 17.34 38.79
N THR A 8 4.75 18.51 39.42
CA THR A 8 3.79 19.60 39.26
C THR A 8 4.16 20.37 37.99
N GLY A 9 3.47 20.08 36.89
CA GLY A 9 3.64 20.77 35.62
C GLY A 9 2.36 20.70 34.80
N ASN A 10 1.65 21.82 34.76
CA ASN A 10 0.39 22.00 34.08
C ASN A 10 0.61 22.06 32.55
N ALA A 11 0.06 21.11 31.80
CA ALA A 11 -0.07 21.19 30.34
C ALA A 11 -1.35 20.47 29.87
N PRO A 12 -2.45 21.18 29.59
CA PRO A 12 -3.62 20.59 28.97
C PRO A 12 -3.61 20.87 27.46
N SER A 13 -2.99 20.00 26.66
CA SER A 13 -2.99 20.18 25.19
C SER A 13 -3.06 18.88 24.38
N PHE A 14 -3.63 17.79 24.92
CA PHE A 14 -3.73 16.51 24.18
C PHE A 14 -5.15 15.96 24.02
N CYS A 15 -6.19 16.73 24.32
CA CYS A 15 -7.57 16.23 24.28
C CYS A 15 -8.58 17.21 23.66
N PHE A 16 -8.25 17.79 22.49
CA PHE A 16 -9.24 18.52 21.67
C PHE A 16 -9.24 18.17 20.17
N TYR A 17 -8.29 17.36 19.67
CA TYR A 17 -8.27 16.95 18.26
C TYR A 17 -9.01 15.64 17.94
N ALA A 18 -9.58 14.98 18.96
CA ALA A 18 -10.29 13.70 18.78
C ALA A 18 -11.81 13.84 18.59
N PHE A 19 -12.39 15.04 18.68
CA PHE A 19 -13.85 15.23 18.61
C PHE A 19 -14.36 15.81 17.27
N PHE A 20 -13.46 16.23 16.36
CA PHE A 20 -13.84 16.77 15.05
C PHE A 20 -13.64 15.80 13.88
N CYS A 21 -13.24 14.56 14.15
CA CYS A 21 -13.01 13.53 13.13
C CYS A 21 -14.24 12.64 12.84
N ALA A 22 -15.33 12.80 13.60
CA ALA A 22 -16.42 11.82 13.63
C ALA A 22 -17.71 12.19 12.87
N ASN A 23 -17.78 13.33 12.14
CA ASN A 23 -19.08 13.75 11.57
C ASN A 23 -19.07 14.41 10.18
N GLN A 24 -18.14 14.06 9.28
CA GLN A 24 -18.17 14.54 7.88
C GLN A 24 -17.97 13.45 6.80
N PHE A 25 -18.33 12.19 7.06
CA PHE A 25 -18.34 11.17 6.00
C PHE A 25 -19.76 10.75 5.60
N PRO A 26 -20.42 11.46 4.67
CA PRO A 26 -21.41 10.88 3.81
C PRO A 26 -20.78 10.60 2.44
N LEU A 27 -19.93 9.58 2.33
CA LEU A 27 -19.54 9.01 1.04
C LEU A 27 -19.54 7.47 1.11
N ARG A 28 -20.68 6.93 1.52
CA ARG A 28 -21.04 5.53 1.35
C ARG A 28 -21.81 5.38 0.03
N ALA A 29 -21.14 5.43 -1.11
CA ALA A 29 -21.68 4.95 -2.39
C ALA A 29 -20.62 4.98 -3.51
N LYS A 30 -20.45 3.81 -4.17
CA LYS A 30 -19.61 3.51 -5.34
C LYS A 30 -18.10 3.55 -5.02
N MET A 31 -17.35 2.47 -5.15
CA MET A 31 -17.29 1.61 -6.32
C MET A 31 -16.97 0.18 -5.93
N LEU A 32 -17.90 -0.71 -6.29
CA LEU A 32 -17.59 -2.09 -6.63
C LEU A 32 -16.62 -2.08 -7.81
N GLN A 33 -15.43 -2.67 -7.64
CA GLN A 33 -14.67 -3.30 -8.71
C GLN A 33 -13.53 -4.15 -8.12
N GLY A 34 -13.92 -5.23 -7.44
CA GLY A 34 -13.04 -6.37 -7.27
C GLY A 34 -13.13 -7.25 -8.51
N THR A 35 -11.99 -7.44 -9.19
CA THR A 35 -11.52 -8.63 -9.94
C THR A 35 -10.41 -8.14 -10.85
N THR A 36 -9.22 -8.73 -10.74
CA THR A 36 -8.06 -8.63 -11.65
C THR A 36 -8.32 -7.85 -12.94
N MET A 37 -8.14 -6.53 -12.94
CA MET A 37 -8.26 -5.73 -14.15
C MET A 37 -7.14 -4.71 -14.15
N ALA A 38 -6.23 -4.85 -15.11
CA ALA A 38 -5.36 -3.76 -15.51
C ALA A 38 -6.24 -2.51 -15.65
N ASN A 39 -5.90 -1.46 -14.90
CA ASN A 39 -6.63 -0.21 -14.88
C ASN A 39 -7.02 0.17 -16.34
N PRO A 40 -8.31 0.33 -16.68
CA PRO A 40 -8.73 0.50 -18.08
C PRO A 40 -8.15 1.78 -18.70
N THR A 41 -7.77 2.76 -17.89
CA THR A 41 -7.04 3.95 -18.33
C THR A 41 -5.58 3.62 -18.62
N TYR A 42 -4.93 2.75 -17.83
CA TYR A 42 -3.59 2.24 -18.17
C TYR A 42 -3.59 1.44 -19.47
N LEU A 43 -4.61 0.60 -19.71
CA LEU A 43 -4.76 -0.13 -20.98
C LEU A 43 -4.88 0.82 -22.17
N ARG A 44 -5.73 1.85 -22.07
CA ARG A 44 -5.81 2.90 -23.11
C ARG A 44 -4.48 3.65 -23.29
N PHE A 45 -3.74 3.89 -22.22
CA PHE A 45 -2.44 4.56 -22.30
C PHE A 45 -1.44 3.73 -23.12
N ILE A 46 -1.35 2.42 -22.87
CA ILE A 46 -0.43 1.55 -23.61
C ILE A 46 -0.85 1.36 -25.07
N ASP A 47 -2.15 1.31 -25.36
CA ASP A 47 -2.67 1.21 -26.73
C ASP A 47 -2.32 2.45 -27.56
N ASN A 48 -2.40 3.63 -26.95
CA ASN A 48 -2.08 4.90 -27.60
C ASN A 48 -0.57 5.20 -27.66
N ASN A 49 0.25 4.51 -26.86
CA ASN A 49 1.69 4.79 -26.73
C ASN A 49 2.52 3.49 -26.73
N PRO A 50 2.46 2.68 -27.81
CA PRO A 50 3.04 1.33 -27.84
C PRO A 50 4.55 1.32 -27.60
N ASP A 51 5.29 2.29 -28.15
CA ASP A 51 6.75 2.37 -27.98
C ASP A 51 7.14 2.69 -26.53
N SER A 52 6.40 3.61 -25.88
CA SER A 52 6.62 3.94 -24.48
C SER A 52 6.26 2.77 -23.56
N ALA A 53 5.17 2.06 -23.87
CA ALA A 53 4.78 0.86 -23.14
C ALA A 53 5.84 -0.25 -23.25
N ALA A 54 6.40 -0.47 -24.45
CA ALA A 54 7.46 -1.44 -24.69
C ALA A 54 8.73 -1.10 -23.91
N ALA A 55 9.16 0.17 -23.96
CA ALA A 55 10.34 0.65 -23.21
C ALA A 55 10.15 0.49 -21.69
N PHE A 56 8.97 0.87 -21.16
CA PHE A 56 8.66 0.71 -19.74
C PHE A 56 8.64 -0.77 -19.32
N LYS A 57 8.03 -1.65 -20.12
CA LYS A 57 8.01 -3.09 -19.85
C LYS A 57 9.41 -3.69 -19.84
N ALA A 58 10.28 -3.27 -20.76
CA ALA A 58 11.67 -3.71 -20.79
C ALA A 58 12.42 -3.31 -19.51
N LEU A 59 12.26 -2.06 -19.05
CA LEU A 59 12.83 -1.60 -17.78
C LEU A 59 12.33 -2.43 -16.60
N VAL A 60 11.01 -2.59 -16.46
CA VAL A 60 10.41 -3.39 -15.37
C VAL A 60 10.94 -4.82 -15.38
N THR A 61 11.05 -5.43 -16.56
CA THR A 61 11.57 -6.80 -16.71
C THR A 61 13.02 -6.89 -16.26
N GLU A 62 13.86 -5.93 -16.65
CA GLU A 62 15.27 -5.96 -16.30
C GLU A 62 15.50 -5.79 -14.79
N VAL A 63 14.88 -4.78 -14.19
CA VAL A 63 15.13 -4.46 -12.77
C VAL A 63 14.57 -5.51 -11.81
N THR A 64 13.59 -6.30 -12.23
CA THR A 64 12.94 -7.34 -11.40
C THR A 64 13.63 -8.72 -11.45
N LYS A 65 14.60 -8.92 -12.35
CA LYS A 65 15.43 -10.15 -12.37
C LYS A 65 16.17 -10.32 -11.04
N ALA A 66 16.30 -11.55 -10.56
CA ALA A 66 17.09 -11.82 -9.36
C ALA A 66 18.57 -11.43 -9.58
N GLY A 67 19.22 -10.94 -8.53
CA GLY A 67 20.63 -10.55 -8.54
C GLY A 67 21.13 -10.42 -7.11
N ALA A 68 21.74 -9.29 -6.76
CA ALA A 68 22.13 -9.01 -5.37
C ALA A 68 20.93 -8.99 -4.39
N LEU A 69 19.75 -8.62 -4.89
CA LEU A 69 18.47 -8.81 -4.21
C LEU A 69 17.68 -9.90 -4.95
N ASP A 70 17.02 -10.76 -4.19
CA ASP A 70 16.11 -11.76 -4.76
C ASP A 70 14.83 -11.11 -5.31
N THR A 71 14.07 -11.87 -6.10
CA THR A 71 12.84 -11.36 -6.72
C THR A 71 11.82 -10.92 -5.68
N LYS A 72 11.66 -11.67 -4.58
CA LYS A 72 10.71 -11.34 -3.50
C LYS A 72 11.02 -9.96 -2.90
N THR A 73 12.26 -9.72 -2.49
CA THR A 73 12.70 -8.45 -1.91
C THR A 73 12.46 -7.30 -2.87
N LYS A 74 12.77 -7.47 -4.15
CA LYS A 74 12.49 -6.45 -5.17
C LYS A 74 11.01 -6.15 -5.28
N GLN A 75 10.13 -7.16 -5.27
CA GLN A 75 8.69 -6.91 -5.32
C GLN A 75 8.15 -6.25 -4.06
N LEU A 76 8.68 -6.56 -2.87
CA LEU A 76 8.33 -5.85 -1.62
C LEU A 76 8.72 -4.37 -1.70
N ILE A 77 9.88 -4.05 -2.29
CA ILE A 77 10.28 -2.64 -2.55
C ILE A 77 9.30 -1.97 -3.51
N PHE A 78 8.91 -2.63 -4.61
CA PHE A 78 7.91 -2.11 -5.54
C PHE A 78 6.56 -1.86 -4.87
N LEU A 79 6.12 -2.80 -4.03
CA LEU A 79 4.90 -2.69 -3.24
C LEU A 79 4.96 -1.46 -2.33
N ALA A 80 6.04 -1.28 -1.58
CA ALA A 80 6.25 -0.12 -0.72
C ALA A 80 6.15 1.20 -1.49
N CYS A 81 6.89 1.33 -2.61
CA CYS A 81 6.87 2.54 -3.45
C CYS A 81 5.48 2.84 -4.04
N THR A 82 4.74 1.80 -4.42
CA THR A 82 3.40 1.95 -5.00
C THR A 82 2.37 2.33 -3.93
N ALA A 83 2.48 1.73 -2.74
CA ALA A 83 1.62 2.03 -1.60
C ALA A 83 1.77 3.49 -1.13
N VAL A 84 3.00 4.00 -1.04
CA VAL A 84 3.23 5.41 -0.65
C VAL A 84 2.76 6.40 -1.71
N SER A 85 2.63 5.97 -2.96
CA SER A 85 2.01 6.77 -4.04
C SER A 85 0.49 6.79 -3.95
N GLY A 86 -0.12 5.96 -3.10
CA GLY A 86 -1.57 5.84 -2.95
C GLY A 86 -2.27 5.19 -4.14
N TYR A 87 -1.55 4.42 -4.96
CA TYR A 87 -2.08 3.81 -6.18
C TYR A 87 -2.53 2.36 -5.96
N GLY A 88 -3.84 2.18 -5.78
CA GLY A 88 -4.47 0.89 -5.44
C GLY A 88 -4.34 -0.19 -6.53
N ASP A 89 -4.58 0.14 -7.80
CA ASP A 89 -4.68 -0.90 -8.84
C ASP A 89 -3.32 -1.53 -9.21
N GLY A 90 -2.25 -0.74 -9.14
CA GLY A 90 -0.91 -1.18 -9.55
C GLY A 90 -0.27 -2.16 -8.56
N LEU A 91 -0.68 -2.13 -7.30
CA LEU A 91 -0.04 -2.92 -6.24
C LEU A 91 -0.46 -4.40 -6.29
N ILE A 92 -1.65 -4.70 -6.81
CA ILE A 92 -2.19 -6.07 -6.86
C ILE A 92 -1.28 -6.99 -7.67
N ALA A 93 -0.79 -6.52 -8.82
CA ALA A 93 0.14 -7.26 -9.66
C ALA A 93 1.49 -7.52 -8.95
N HIS A 94 1.88 -6.69 -7.99
CA HIS A 94 3.09 -6.91 -7.18
C HIS A 94 2.82 -7.89 -6.04
N ILE A 95 1.64 -7.87 -5.42
CA ILE A 95 1.23 -8.89 -4.43
C ILE A 95 1.29 -10.28 -5.04
N ASP A 96 0.71 -10.49 -6.22
CA ASP A 96 0.73 -11.81 -6.89
C ASP A 96 2.16 -12.31 -7.14
N LYS A 97 3.07 -11.41 -7.52
CA LYS A 97 4.48 -11.73 -7.74
C LYS A 97 5.22 -12.03 -6.44
N ILE A 98 4.90 -11.35 -5.34
CA ILE A 98 5.46 -11.63 -4.01
C ILE A 98 5.07 -13.05 -3.59
N LEU A 99 3.79 -13.38 -3.68
CA LEU A 99 3.26 -14.69 -3.29
C LEU A 99 3.84 -15.80 -4.18
N ALA A 100 3.91 -15.58 -5.50
CA ALA A 100 4.55 -16.53 -6.42
C ALA A 100 6.05 -16.72 -6.15
N ALA A 101 6.73 -15.74 -5.55
CA ALA A 101 8.12 -15.82 -5.11
C ALA A 101 8.28 -16.45 -3.71
N GLY A 102 7.22 -17.03 -3.14
CA GLY A 102 7.22 -17.65 -1.82
C GLY A 102 7.09 -16.65 -0.66
N GLY A 103 6.63 -15.43 -0.94
CA GLY A 103 6.32 -14.46 0.10
C GLY A 103 5.00 -14.73 0.81
N THR A 104 4.79 -14.09 1.95
CA THR A 104 3.60 -14.30 2.79
C THR A 104 2.71 -13.06 2.89
N PRO A 105 1.41 -13.23 3.23
CA PRO A 105 0.54 -12.11 3.57
C PRO A 105 1.10 -11.22 4.69
N ASP A 106 1.81 -11.80 5.65
CA ASP A 106 2.40 -11.05 6.76
C ASP A 106 3.57 -10.17 6.30
N GLU A 107 4.41 -10.66 5.38
CA GLU A 107 5.47 -9.84 4.78
C GLU A 107 4.88 -8.64 4.00
N ILE A 108 3.73 -8.81 3.35
CA ILE A 108 3.02 -7.73 2.66
C ILE A 108 2.53 -6.68 3.66
N ARG A 109 1.84 -7.10 4.72
CA ARG A 109 1.34 -6.18 5.77
C ARG A 109 2.47 -5.46 6.49
N GLU A 110 3.54 -6.18 6.84
CA GLU A 110 4.72 -5.60 7.47
C GLU A 110 5.40 -4.56 6.56
N THR A 111 5.52 -4.86 5.27
CA THR A 111 6.06 -3.91 4.29
C THR A 111 5.27 -2.61 4.27
N LEU A 112 3.94 -2.67 4.27
CA LEU A 112 3.09 -1.47 4.33
C LEU A 112 3.30 -0.70 5.64
N ALA A 113 3.37 -1.40 6.78
CA ALA A 113 3.58 -0.79 8.09
C ALA A 113 4.93 -0.05 8.18
N VAL A 114 6.00 -0.63 7.61
CA VAL A 114 7.34 -0.03 7.59
C VAL A 114 7.39 1.29 6.82
N THR A 115 6.48 1.52 5.86
CA THR A 115 6.44 2.80 5.12
C THR A 115 5.84 3.96 5.92
N ILE A 116 5.04 3.68 6.95
CA ILE A 116 4.24 4.69 7.68
C ILE A 116 5.10 5.79 8.32
N PRO A 117 6.25 5.51 8.98
CA PRO A 117 7.07 6.56 9.60
C PRO A 117 7.59 7.61 8.61
N VAL A 118 7.71 7.27 7.32
CA VAL A 118 8.25 8.17 6.28
C VAL A 118 7.15 8.79 5.44
N ALA A 119 6.18 8.00 4.99
CA ALA A 119 5.12 8.45 4.08
C ALA A 119 3.87 8.98 4.80
N GLY A 120 3.74 8.71 6.10
CA GLY A 120 2.52 8.93 6.86
C GLY A 120 1.47 7.82 6.65
N VAL A 121 0.39 7.88 7.42
CA VAL A 121 -0.64 6.82 7.45
C VAL A 121 -1.60 6.90 6.26
N MET A 122 -1.85 8.10 5.72
CA MET A 122 -2.90 8.31 4.71
C MET A 122 -2.64 7.61 3.38
N PRO A 123 -1.42 7.61 2.80
CA PRO A 123 -1.17 6.86 1.57
C PRO A 123 -1.41 5.36 1.72
N VAL A 124 -1.02 4.79 2.86
CA VAL A 124 -1.23 3.37 3.16
C VAL A 124 -2.71 3.05 3.31
N LEU A 125 -3.48 3.85 4.06
CA LEU A 125 -4.91 3.63 4.22
C LEU A 125 -5.70 3.68 2.91
N LYS A 126 -5.29 4.52 1.94
CA LYS A 126 -5.93 4.58 0.62
C LYS A 126 -5.88 3.26 -0.15
N VAL A 127 -4.87 2.44 0.12
CA VAL A 127 -4.64 1.19 -0.60
C VAL A 127 -4.94 -0.05 0.24
N TYR A 128 -5.09 0.12 1.56
CA TYR A 128 -5.14 -0.99 2.51
C TYR A 128 -6.32 -1.93 2.28
N ASP A 129 -7.53 -1.40 2.06
CA ASP A 129 -8.71 -2.22 1.80
C ASP A 129 -8.55 -3.08 0.54
N ALA A 130 -7.95 -2.53 -0.52
CA ALA A 130 -7.69 -3.26 -1.76
C ALA A 130 -6.66 -4.40 -1.55
N VAL A 131 -5.68 -4.20 -0.68
CA VAL A 131 -4.70 -5.23 -0.29
C VAL A 131 -5.41 -6.37 0.44
N GLU A 132 -6.16 -6.07 1.50
CA GLU A 132 -6.82 -7.09 2.31
C GLU A 132 -7.90 -7.84 1.52
N ASP A 133 -8.68 -7.15 0.68
CA ASP A 133 -9.66 -7.77 -0.22
C ASP A 133 -9.00 -8.75 -1.21
N HIS A 134 -7.78 -8.44 -1.65
CA HIS A 134 -7.04 -9.32 -2.56
C HIS A 134 -6.47 -10.52 -1.83
N LEU A 135 -5.89 -10.32 -0.65
CA LEU A 135 -5.38 -11.41 0.19
C LEU A 135 -6.49 -12.38 0.61
N ALA A 136 -7.69 -11.88 0.93
CA ALA A 136 -8.84 -12.70 1.32
C ALA A 136 -9.31 -13.63 0.18
N LYS A 137 -9.27 -13.18 -1.08
CA LYS A 137 -9.65 -14.00 -2.25
C LYS A 137 -8.72 -15.19 -2.49
N LEU A 138 -7.48 -15.11 -2.00
CA LEU A 138 -6.49 -16.18 -2.17
C LEU A 138 -6.58 -17.24 -1.08
N GLN A 139 -7.37 -16.99 -0.03
CA GLN A 139 -7.62 -17.91 1.09
C GLN A 139 -8.97 -18.62 0.99
N ALA A 140 -9.77 -18.30 -0.04
CA ALA A 140 -11.07 -18.90 -0.34
C ALA A 140 -10.93 -20.04 -1.36
#